data_AF-A0A1T5JCX7-F1
#
_entry.id   AF-A0A1T5JCX7-F1
#
_cell.length_a   1.000
_cell.length_b   1.000
_cell.length_c   1.000
_cell.angle_alpha   90.00
_cell.angle_beta   90.00
_cell.angle_gamma   90.00
#
_symmetry.space_group_name_H-M   'P 1'
#
loop_
_entity.id
_entity.type
_entity.pdbx_description
1 polymer ?
#
loop_
_entity_poly.entity_id
_entity_poly.type
_entity_poly.pdbx_seq_one_letter_code
_entity_poly.pdbx_strand_id
1 'polypeptide(L)'
;MKSYTNKILTFAIVLLLLFSTACSNKAMKSTDNNEDQKAQGTEEDIEISIKGLKDGEKLISLKELKEIEAVTEEMESISSSGEVKKDKVKGVPLESILNLYNTSQKNYNGIRFIAGDNYSIVVPKEVLEKRKIVLAYEENDKPLDEKALPLMVAVPDERSMYWVKNLMGIELLEEEQSVNSKVVFLETAVSGMDKEDYTYYESLDKAVKIMDFLSKFPVETDKTSVFLKAADGLEKEEDIDVFKSGYIKTTGKDVPLFLSPDLPKGMHVKNILFFTYGDSTYFSINQGLKTFEKKVVENNEGIPLKDIFKEVGLVNGDKYLCTAEDGYEVEISADDISKGLIYPRDKDGFALMFEGMPKNTKIKGILSIEAVK
;
A
#
# COMPACT_ATOMS: atom_id res chain seq x y z
N MET A 1 72.00 29.33 -48.59
CA MET A 1 72.17 30.54 -49.43
C MET A 1 71.17 31.58 -48.91
N LYS A 2 71.63 32.66 -48.25
CA LYS A 2 70.86 33.79 -47.62
C LYS A 2 69.71 33.38 -46.66
N SER A 3 69.85 33.47 -45.32
CA SER A 3 69.72 34.67 -44.44
C SER A 3 68.29 35.25 -44.38
N TYR A 4 67.71 35.73 -43.26
CA TYR A 4 68.30 36.40 -42.06
C TYR A 4 67.41 36.26 -40.78
N THR A 5 68.07 36.22 -39.60
CA THR A 5 67.70 36.74 -38.24
C THR A 5 66.24 36.99 -37.80
N ASN A 6 65.77 36.53 -36.63
CA ASN A 6 66.10 36.91 -35.23
C ASN A 6 65.70 38.35 -34.77
N LYS A 7 64.80 38.42 -33.76
CA LYS A 7 64.85 39.20 -32.48
C LYS A 7 63.45 39.07 -31.82
N ILE A 8 63.26 38.54 -30.60
CA ILE A 8 63.80 38.88 -29.26
C ILE A 8 63.24 40.19 -28.69
N LEU A 9 62.36 40.03 -27.69
CA LEU A 9 62.18 40.92 -26.53
C LEU A 9 61.60 40.09 -25.35
N THR A 10 62.32 39.10 -24.82
CA THR A 10 63.05 39.17 -23.52
C THR A 10 62.39 39.96 -22.38
N PHE A 11 62.08 39.23 -21.29
CA PHE A 11 62.47 39.47 -19.87
C PHE A 11 61.96 40.77 -19.18
N ALA A 12 61.66 40.84 -17.87
CA ALA A 12 61.72 39.91 -16.71
C ALA A 12 60.66 40.38 -15.67
N ILE A 13 60.63 40.08 -14.35
CA ILE A 13 61.44 39.31 -13.37
C ILE A 13 60.40 38.83 -12.30
N VAL A 14 60.26 37.54 -11.95
CA VAL A 14 61.05 36.70 -11.01
C VAL A 14 60.71 36.88 -9.51
N LEU A 15 60.51 35.72 -8.87
CA LEU A 15 60.70 35.35 -7.45
C LEU A 15 59.56 35.39 -6.40
N LEU A 16 59.41 34.22 -5.78
CA LEU A 16 59.20 33.93 -4.35
C LEU A 16 57.81 34.11 -3.71
N LEU A 17 57.07 32.99 -3.60
CA LEU A 17 56.79 32.20 -2.37
C LEU A 17 55.71 31.14 -2.76
N LEU A 18 55.99 29.84 -2.86
CA LEU A 18 56.23 28.83 -1.80
C LEU A 18 54.98 28.62 -0.92
N PHE A 19 54.46 27.40 -0.64
CA PHE A 19 55.00 26.03 -0.74
C PHE A 19 53.89 24.95 -0.93
N SER A 20 54.21 23.91 -1.72
CA SER A 20 53.95 22.44 -1.52
C SER A 20 52.57 21.85 -1.19
N THR A 21 52.19 20.64 -1.64
CA THR A 21 52.63 19.73 -2.74
C THR A 21 51.57 18.63 -2.88
N ALA A 22 51.26 18.20 -4.11
CA ALA A 22 50.55 16.94 -4.37
C ALA A 22 51.54 15.76 -4.53
N CYS A 23 51.08 14.52 -4.35
CA CYS A 23 51.77 13.32 -4.83
C CYS A 23 50.79 12.18 -5.16
N SER A 24 51.19 11.25 -6.04
CA SER A 24 50.29 10.32 -6.75
C SER A 24 50.94 8.94 -7.00
N ASN A 25 50.13 7.88 -6.88
CA ASN A 25 50.25 6.51 -7.46
C ASN A 25 51.59 5.72 -7.46
N LYS A 26 51.57 4.47 -6.93
CA LYS A 26 51.54 3.22 -7.76
C LYS A 26 51.43 1.88 -6.98
N ALA A 27 50.54 1.01 -7.48
CA ALA A 27 50.61 -0.47 -7.60
C ALA A 27 51.04 -1.42 -6.43
N MET A 28 50.02 -2.13 -5.91
CA MET A 28 49.91 -3.61 -5.77
C MET A 28 50.97 -4.43 -4.99
N LYS A 29 50.58 -4.89 -3.78
CA LYS A 29 50.65 -6.31 -3.37
C LYS A 29 49.77 -6.60 -2.14
N SER A 30 49.28 -7.83 -2.04
CA SER A 30 48.33 -8.34 -1.05
C SER A 30 49.00 -8.88 0.22
N THR A 31 48.52 -8.46 1.39
CA THR A 31 48.48 -9.23 2.66
C THR A 31 47.29 -8.75 3.49
N ASP A 32 46.67 -9.65 4.25
CA ASP A 32 45.58 -9.36 5.19
C ASP A 32 45.92 -8.23 6.19
N ASN A 33 44.92 -7.40 6.52
CA ASN A 33 44.25 -7.51 7.82
C ASN A 33 42.96 -6.67 7.87
N ASN A 34 42.00 -7.16 8.66
CA ASN A 34 40.69 -6.55 8.87
C ASN A 34 40.78 -5.15 9.48
N GLU A 35 39.87 -4.26 9.07
CA GLU A 35 38.84 -3.69 9.98
C GLU A 35 37.81 -2.89 9.18
N ASP A 36 36.64 -3.50 8.93
CA ASP A 36 35.47 -2.82 8.38
C ASP A 36 34.86 -1.90 9.45
N GLN A 37 35.22 -0.61 9.44
CA GLN A 37 34.47 0.40 10.17
C GLN A 37 33.15 0.72 9.42
N LYS A 38 32.13 -0.12 9.64
CA LYS A 38 30.74 0.28 9.35
C LYS A 38 30.38 1.46 10.27
N ALA A 39 29.84 2.52 9.69
CA ALA A 39 29.26 3.62 10.43
C ALA A 39 28.01 3.14 11.17
N GLN A 40 28.18 2.79 12.44
CA GLN A 40 27.10 2.48 13.36
C GLN A 40 26.72 3.79 14.04
N GLY A 41 25.61 4.40 13.62
CA GLY A 41 25.06 5.60 14.26
C GLY A 41 24.81 5.33 15.74
N THR A 42 25.03 6.33 16.59
CA THR A 42 24.73 6.23 18.01
C THR A 42 23.23 6.23 18.23
N GLU A 43 22.73 5.82 19.40
CA GLU A 43 21.29 5.90 19.69
C GLU A 43 20.73 7.33 19.69
N GLU A 44 21.61 8.35 19.71
CA GLU A 44 21.24 9.76 19.57
C GLU A 44 21.01 10.17 18.10
N ASP A 45 21.57 9.43 17.13
CA ASP A 45 21.44 9.71 15.68
C ASP A 45 20.20 9.05 15.04
N ILE A 46 19.45 8.23 15.79
CA ILE A 46 18.29 7.48 15.29
C ILE A 46 17.01 8.22 15.67
N GLU A 47 16.33 8.78 14.68
CA GLU A 47 15.05 9.48 14.82
C GLU A 47 13.90 8.68 14.18
N ILE A 48 12.75 8.67 14.84
CA ILE A 48 11.48 8.14 14.32
C ILE A 48 10.62 9.32 13.91
N SER A 49 10.13 9.30 12.67
CA SER A 49 9.20 10.33 12.16
C SER A 49 7.77 10.09 12.65
N ILE A 50 7.07 11.15 13.03
CA ILE A 50 5.65 11.14 13.41
C ILE A 50 4.90 12.20 12.58
N LYS A 51 4.10 11.73 11.63
CA LYS A 51 3.31 12.53 10.68
C LYS A 51 1.82 12.49 11.02
N GLY A 52 1.03 13.43 10.47
CA GLY A 52 -0.41 13.55 10.77
C GLY A 52 -0.75 14.22 12.11
N LEU A 53 0.25 14.81 12.78
CA LEU A 53 0.02 15.69 13.94
C LEU A 53 -0.42 17.09 13.47
N LYS A 54 -1.28 17.74 14.25
CA LYS A 54 -1.82 19.08 13.95
C LYS A 54 -0.75 20.17 13.81
N ASP A 55 0.35 20.03 14.54
CA ASP A 55 1.50 20.95 14.47
C ASP A 55 2.54 20.54 13.41
N GLY A 56 2.14 19.71 12.44
CA GLY A 56 3.02 19.14 11.42
C GLY A 56 3.88 17.98 11.92
N GLU A 57 4.74 17.48 11.04
CA GLU A 57 5.68 16.38 11.35
C GLU A 57 6.56 16.70 12.57
N LYS A 58 6.80 15.66 13.38
CA LYS A 58 7.72 15.65 14.51
C LYS A 58 8.72 14.51 14.34
N LEU A 59 9.89 14.68 14.92
CA LEU A 59 10.89 13.64 15.08
C LEU A 59 11.01 13.35 16.58
N ILE A 60 11.17 12.08 16.94
CA ILE A 60 11.52 11.66 18.30
C ILE A 60 12.75 10.76 18.23
N SER A 61 13.80 11.07 19.01
CA SER A 61 14.99 10.23 19.03
C SER A 61 14.73 8.91 19.77
N LEU A 62 15.46 7.85 19.40
CA LEU A 62 15.41 6.56 20.09
C LEU A 62 15.74 6.69 21.59
N LYS A 63 16.63 7.62 21.93
CA LYS A 63 16.98 7.97 23.31
C LYS A 63 15.80 8.57 24.08
N GLU A 64 15.18 9.64 23.57
CA GLU A 64 14.00 10.25 24.19
C GLU A 64 12.86 9.25 24.35
N LEU A 65 12.66 8.39 23.34
CA LEU A 65 11.67 7.31 23.41
C LEU A 65 11.98 6.36 24.57
N LYS A 66 13.22 5.90 24.73
CA LYS A 66 13.63 5.02 25.85
C LYS A 66 13.61 5.67 27.24
N GLU A 67 13.49 7.00 27.34
CA GLU A 67 13.27 7.70 28.61
C GLU A 67 11.79 7.65 29.08
N ILE A 68 10.86 7.29 28.19
CA ILE A 68 9.43 7.08 28.51
C ILE A 68 9.26 5.75 29.29
N GLU A 69 8.29 5.69 30.21
CA GLU A 69 7.99 4.48 30.98
C GLU A 69 7.68 3.29 30.06
N ALA A 70 8.57 2.30 30.08
CA ALA A 70 8.44 1.06 29.32
C ALA A 70 7.60 0.01 30.06
N VAL A 71 6.90 -0.80 29.28
CA VAL A 71 6.13 -1.96 29.73
C VAL A 71 6.81 -3.25 29.26
N THR A 72 6.59 -4.33 29.99
CA THR A 72 6.98 -5.69 29.59
C THR A 72 5.71 -6.53 29.56
N GLU A 73 5.36 -7.07 28.40
CA GLU A 73 4.08 -7.76 28.15
C GLU A 73 4.32 -9.07 27.39
N GLU A 74 3.52 -10.09 27.67
CA GLU A 74 3.39 -11.24 26.76
C GLU A 74 2.34 -10.90 25.70
N MET A 75 2.71 -11.04 24.43
CA MET A 75 1.86 -10.70 23.28
C MET A 75 1.83 -11.83 22.26
N GLU A 76 0.70 -11.97 21.57
CA GLU A 76 0.50 -12.99 20.54
C GLU A 76 0.45 -12.36 19.15
N SER A 77 1.06 -13.01 18.16
CA SER A 77 0.93 -12.69 16.74
C SER A 77 0.40 -13.89 15.97
N ILE A 78 -0.48 -13.63 15.00
CA ILE A 78 -1.18 -14.66 14.22
C ILE A 78 -0.64 -14.67 12.80
N SER A 79 -0.03 -15.76 12.35
CA SER A 79 0.48 -15.89 11.00
C SER A 79 -0.66 -15.99 9.96
N SER A 80 -0.33 -15.88 8.67
CA SER A 80 -1.29 -16.12 7.58
C SER A 80 -1.79 -17.56 7.47
N SER A 81 -1.17 -18.53 8.17
CA SER A 81 -1.68 -19.90 8.31
C SER A 81 -2.55 -20.10 9.56
N GLY A 82 -2.75 -19.06 10.38
CA GLY A 82 -3.44 -19.14 11.68
C GLY A 82 -2.56 -19.69 12.81
N GLU A 83 -1.25 -19.83 12.59
CA GLU A 83 -0.31 -20.22 13.64
C GLU A 83 -0.08 -19.05 14.61
N VAL A 84 -0.20 -19.32 15.91
CA VAL A 84 -0.05 -18.32 16.97
C VAL A 84 1.37 -18.39 17.54
N LYS A 85 2.16 -17.32 17.37
CA LYS A 85 3.45 -17.14 18.03
C LYS A 85 3.26 -16.23 19.25
N LYS A 86 3.80 -16.64 20.40
CA LYS A 86 3.83 -15.82 21.63
C LYS A 86 5.24 -15.28 21.86
N ASP A 87 5.34 -14.00 22.16
CA ASP A 87 6.60 -13.34 22.49
C ASP A 87 6.43 -12.41 23.68
N LYS A 88 7.46 -12.35 24.52
CA LYS A 88 7.55 -11.39 25.61
C LYS A 88 8.27 -10.15 25.11
N VAL A 89 7.56 -9.05 24.89
CA VAL A 89 8.12 -7.80 24.37
C VAL A 89 8.32 -6.79 25.49
N LYS A 90 9.37 -5.97 25.38
CA LYS A 90 9.59 -4.82 26.25
C LYS A 90 9.86 -3.57 25.42
N GLY A 91 9.15 -2.50 25.77
CA GLY A 91 9.05 -1.30 24.94
C GLY A 91 8.12 -0.25 25.50
N VAL A 92 7.93 0.82 24.74
CA VAL A 92 7.08 1.95 25.13
C VAL A 92 5.69 1.78 24.52
N PRO A 93 4.58 1.94 25.28
CA PRO A 93 3.24 1.98 24.69
C PRO A 93 3.10 3.14 23.70
N LEU A 94 2.52 2.89 22.52
CA LEU A 94 2.29 3.93 21.51
C LEU A 94 1.49 5.11 22.08
N GLU A 95 0.47 4.81 22.89
CA GLU A 95 -0.34 5.80 23.58
C GLU A 95 0.50 6.75 24.46
N SER A 96 1.57 6.25 25.12
CA SER A 96 2.46 7.09 25.93
C SER A 96 3.24 8.10 25.08
N ILE A 97 3.61 7.73 23.85
CA ILE A 97 4.30 8.61 22.90
C ILE A 97 3.31 9.65 22.34
N LEU A 98 2.10 9.23 21.95
CA LEU A 98 1.08 10.12 21.41
C LEU A 98 0.56 11.14 22.45
N ASN A 99 0.53 10.75 23.73
CA ASN A 99 0.20 11.66 24.83
C ASN A 99 1.18 12.85 24.96
N LEU A 100 2.45 12.72 24.53
CA LEU A 100 3.40 13.85 24.47
C LEU A 100 2.92 14.97 23.54
N TYR A 101 2.13 14.61 22.52
CA TYR A 101 1.54 15.52 21.54
C TYR A 101 0.04 15.78 21.81
N ASN A 102 -0.44 15.48 23.02
CA ASN A 102 -1.83 15.66 23.46
C ASN A 102 -2.87 14.93 22.58
N THR A 103 -2.52 13.75 22.05
CA THR A 103 -3.42 12.90 21.25
C THR A 103 -3.37 11.44 21.69
N SER A 104 -4.34 10.64 21.24
CA SER A 104 -4.47 9.21 21.49
C SER A 104 -4.46 8.46 20.17
N GLN A 105 -4.00 7.20 20.15
CA GLN A 105 -4.10 6.35 18.96
C GLN A 105 -5.56 6.18 18.50
N LYS A 106 -6.52 6.34 19.43
CA LYS A 106 -7.97 6.18 19.21
C LYS A 106 -8.63 7.38 18.53
N ASN A 107 -7.90 8.48 18.38
CA ASN A 107 -8.39 9.67 17.68
C ASN A 107 -8.33 9.53 16.15
N TYR A 108 -7.61 8.52 15.65
CA TYR A 108 -7.31 8.32 14.24
C TYR A 108 -8.06 7.11 13.67
N ASN A 109 -8.34 7.14 12.36
CA ASN A 109 -9.00 6.03 11.67
C ASN A 109 -8.01 4.95 11.21
N GLY A 110 -6.72 5.28 11.17
CA GLY A 110 -5.63 4.33 11.02
C GLY A 110 -4.32 4.93 11.51
N ILE A 111 -3.34 4.07 11.78
CA ILE A 111 -1.95 4.48 11.96
C ILE A 111 -1.09 3.65 11.02
N ARG A 112 -0.41 4.31 10.09
CA ARG A 112 0.58 3.68 9.21
C ARG A 112 1.89 3.58 9.96
N PHE A 113 2.42 2.37 10.08
CA PHE A 113 3.79 2.12 10.50
C PHE A 113 4.65 1.89 9.25
N ILE A 114 5.80 2.54 9.21
CA ILE A 114 6.74 2.56 8.07
C ILE A 114 8.10 2.08 8.56
N ALA A 115 8.63 1.04 7.93
CA ALA A 115 9.95 0.49 8.21
C ALA A 115 11.03 1.08 7.28
N GLY A 116 12.29 0.95 7.69
CA GLY A 116 13.45 1.42 6.91
C GLY A 116 13.72 0.68 5.60
N ASP A 117 13.01 -0.42 5.31
CA ASP A 117 13.01 -1.10 4.02
C ASP A 117 11.80 -0.73 3.12
N ASN A 118 11.08 0.34 3.49
CA ASN A 118 9.82 0.81 2.90
C ASN A 118 8.62 -0.16 3.08
N TYR A 119 8.73 -1.21 3.91
CA TYR A 119 7.54 -1.92 4.37
C TYR A 119 6.60 -0.92 5.08
N SER A 120 5.36 -0.80 4.63
CA SER A 120 4.35 -0.05 5.38
C SER A 120 3.04 -0.80 5.52
N ILE A 121 2.35 -0.56 6.64
CA ILE A 121 1.03 -1.10 6.93
C ILE A 121 0.22 -0.16 7.80
N VAL A 122 -1.07 -0.01 7.49
CA VAL A 122 -2.04 0.71 8.31
C VAL A 122 -2.68 -0.26 9.30
N VAL A 123 -2.53 0.02 10.60
CA VAL A 123 -3.35 -0.62 11.64
C VAL A 123 -4.69 0.12 11.69
N PRO A 124 -5.83 -0.56 11.43
CA PRO A 124 -7.13 0.09 11.31
C PRO A 124 -7.72 0.49 12.68
N LYS A 125 -8.61 1.48 12.69
CA LYS A 125 -9.29 2.02 13.88
C LYS A 125 -9.76 0.96 14.88
N GLU A 126 -10.41 -0.07 14.36
CA GLU A 126 -11.00 -1.15 15.17
C GLU A 126 -9.98 -1.95 15.97
N VAL A 127 -8.72 -1.94 15.54
CA VAL A 127 -7.56 -2.51 16.25
C VAL A 127 -6.97 -1.46 17.19
N LEU A 128 -6.82 -0.20 16.76
CA LEU A 128 -6.35 0.93 17.59
C LEU A 128 -7.23 1.17 18.83
N GLU A 129 -8.54 0.98 18.73
CA GLU A 129 -9.47 1.13 19.85
C GLU A 129 -9.31 0.04 20.92
N LYS A 130 -8.92 -1.17 20.50
CA LYS A 130 -8.93 -2.42 21.31
C LYS A 130 -7.55 -2.86 21.79
N ARG A 131 -6.49 -2.64 21.03
CA ARG A 131 -5.14 -3.20 21.29
C ARG A 131 -4.20 -2.18 21.91
N LYS A 132 -3.43 -2.62 22.91
CA LYS A 132 -2.30 -1.87 23.48
C LYS A 132 -1.08 -2.10 22.59
N ILE A 133 -0.80 -1.17 21.68
CA ILE A 133 0.37 -1.25 20.79
C ILE A 133 1.62 -0.84 21.58
N VAL A 134 2.71 -1.58 21.40
CA VAL A 134 4.01 -1.32 22.03
C VAL A 134 5.09 -1.19 20.97
N LEU A 135 5.93 -0.15 21.08
CA LEU A 135 7.16 0.00 20.31
C LEU A 135 8.29 -0.67 21.10
N ALA A 136 8.55 -1.93 20.77
CA ALA A 136 9.51 -2.79 21.44
C ALA A 136 10.95 -2.48 21.00
N TYR A 137 11.88 -2.56 21.95
CA TYR A 137 13.33 -2.58 21.73
C TYR A 137 14.01 -3.83 22.33
N GLU A 138 13.24 -4.70 22.99
CA GLU A 138 13.64 -6.02 23.47
C GLU A 138 12.53 -7.05 23.15
N GLU A 139 12.94 -8.26 22.72
CA GLU A 139 12.07 -9.43 22.48
C GLU A 139 12.64 -10.63 23.24
N ASN A 140 11.80 -11.35 23.99
CA ASN A 140 12.13 -12.54 24.78
C ASN A 140 13.36 -12.36 25.70
N ASP A 141 13.33 -11.27 26.48
CA ASP A 141 14.38 -10.83 27.42
C ASP A 141 15.77 -10.60 26.77
N LYS A 142 15.79 -10.27 25.48
CA LYS A 142 17.01 -9.97 24.69
C LYS A 142 16.83 -8.72 23.84
N PRO A 143 17.92 -8.04 23.44
CA PRO A 143 17.87 -7.04 22.37
C PRO A 143 17.27 -7.62 21.09
N LEU A 144 16.63 -6.76 20.30
CA LEU A 144 16.12 -7.12 18.98
C LEU A 144 17.22 -7.65 18.04
N ASP A 145 16.81 -8.51 17.10
CA ASP A 145 17.69 -8.94 16.00
C ASP A 145 18.04 -7.78 15.05
N GLU A 146 19.12 -7.92 14.27
CA GLU A 146 19.60 -6.86 13.35
C GLU A 146 18.57 -6.37 12.34
N LYS A 147 17.54 -7.17 12.02
CA LYS A 147 16.45 -6.79 11.09
C LYS A 147 15.27 -6.13 11.80
N ALA A 148 15.22 -6.22 13.12
CA ALA A 148 14.18 -5.63 13.97
C ALA A 148 14.64 -4.32 14.63
N LEU A 149 15.95 -4.08 14.77
CA LEU A 149 16.50 -2.77 15.14
C LEU A 149 16.05 -1.66 14.17
N PRO A 150 15.83 -0.42 14.65
CA PRO A 150 15.97 0.02 16.04
C PRO A 150 14.78 -0.35 16.93
N LEU A 151 13.59 -0.47 16.35
CA LEU A 151 12.32 -0.71 17.04
C LEU A 151 11.45 -1.68 16.25
N MET A 152 10.69 -2.51 16.99
CA MET A 152 9.64 -3.37 16.45
C MET A 152 8.29 -2.95 17.01
N VAL A 153 7.32 -2.66 16.16
CA VAL A 153 5.91 -2.53 16.56
C VAL A 153 5.39 -3.91 16.97
N ALA A 154 4.72 -4.02 18.11
CA ALA A 154 3.99 -5.20 18.54
C ALA A 154 2.50 -4.85 18.71
N VAL A 155 1.63 -5.56 17.98
CA VAL A 155 0.17 -5.39 18.02
C VAL A 155 -0.45 -6.72 18.48
N PRO A 156 -0.85 -6.84 19.76
CA PRO A 156 -1.25 -8.12 20.34
C PRO A 156 -2.56 -8.66 19.74
N ASP A 157 -2.64 -9.99 19.63
CA ASP A 157 -3.79 -10.78 19.16
C ASP A 157 -4.18 -10.55 17.70
N GLU A 158 -3.30 -9.94 16.90
CA GLU A 158 -3.56 -9.59 15.49
C GLU A 158 -2.60 -10.29 14.52
N ARG A 159 -2.86 -10.11 13.21
CA ARG A 159 -2.02 -10.67 12.15
C ARG A 159 -0.57 -10.19 12.30
N SER A 160 0.40 -11.10 12.15
CA SER A 160 1.84 -10.84 12.31
C SER A 160 2.40 -9.79 11.34
N MET A 161 1.65 -9.42 10.30
CA MET A 161 1.99 -8.30 9.42
C MET A 161 1.93 -6.93 10.12
N TYR A 162 1.12 -6.76 11.17
CA TYR A 162 1.14 -5.52 11.96
C TYR A 162 2.35 -5.44 12.91
N TRP A 163 3.17 -6.50 13.01
CA TRP A 163 4.38 -6.50 13.82
C TRP A 163 5.57 -5.97 13.00
N VAL A 164 5.58 -4.65 12.80
CA VAL A 164 6.54 -3.97 11.91
C VAL A 164 7.93 -3.90 12.54
N LYS A 165 8.88 -4.62 11.95
CA LYS A 165 10.31 -4.57 12.29
C LYS A 165 11.00 -3.37 11.65
N ASN A 166 12.11 -2.89 12.24
CA ASN A 166 12.91 -1.77 11.71
C ASN A 166 12.06 -0.50 11.49
N LEU A 167 11.22 -0.15 12.47
CA LEU A 167 10.35 1.02 12.42
C LEU A 167 11.18 2.31 12.28
N MET A 168 10.80 3.16 11.32
CA MET A 168 11.38 4.48 11.05
C MET A 168 10.33 5.61 10.97
N GLY A 169 9.04 5.28 10.81
CA GLY A 169 7.99 6.28 10.71
C GLY A 169 6.62 5.80 11.21
N ILE A 170 5.87 6.74 11.75
CA ILE A 170 4.48 6.61 12.22
C ILE A 170 3.69 7.73 11.54
N GLU A 171 2.63 7.40 10.81
CA GLU A 171 1.75 8.38 10.19
C GLU A 171 0.31 8.18 10.70
N LEU A 172 -0.25 9.24 11.26
CA LEU A 172 -1.55 9.26 11.90
C LEU A 172 -2.60 9.67 10.86
N LEU A 173 -3.56 8.77 10.58
CA LEU A 173 -4.53 8.95 9.50
C LEU A 173 -5.86 9.48 10.06
N GLU A 174 -6.17 10.73 9.77
CA GLU A 174 -7.48 11.33 10.05
C GLU A 174 -8.55 10.84 9.04
N GLU A 175 -9.82 11.13 9.35
CA GLU A 175 -10.94 10.69 8.53
C GLU A 175 -11.13 11.54 7.27
N GLU A 176 -10.60 11.06 6.15
CA GLU A 176 -11.15 11.40 4.83
C GLU A 176 -12.04 10.27 4.35
N GLN A 177 -13.36 10.37 4.63
CA GLN A 177 -14.36 9.55 3.96
C GLN A 177 -14.25 9.77 2.45
N SER A 178 -13.66 8.81 1.73
CA SER A 178 -13.78 8.80 0.29
C SER A 178 -15.25 8.56 -0.04
N VAL A 179 -15.87 9.61 -0.58
CA VAL A 179 -17.26 9.60 -1.05
C VAL A 179 -17.26 8.78 -2.35
N ASN A 180 -17.23 7.46 -2.22
CA ASN A 180 -17.11 6.57 -3.38
C ASN A 180 -18.35 6.78 -4.26
N SER A 181 -18.13 7.36 -5.44
CA SER A 181 -19.16 7.73 -6.41
C SER A 181 -19.37 6.63 -7.45
N LYS A 182 -18.34 5.80 -7.66
CA LYS A 182 -18.23 4.93 -8.83
C LYS A 182 -17.70 3.55 -8.46
N VAL A 183 -18.34 2.52 -8.99
CA VAL A 183 -17.82 1.13 -9.01
C VAL A 183 -17.46 0.76 -10.43
N VAL A 184 -16.25 0.24 -10.65
CA VAL A 184 -15.78 -0.35 -11.90
C VAL A 184 -15.54 -1.84 -11.68
N PHE A 185 -16.03 -2.70 -12.56
CA PHE A 185 -15.89 -4.15 -12.42
C PHE A 185 -14.60 -4.65 -13.06
N LEU A 186 -13.72 -5.19 -12.21
CA LEU A 186 -12.32 -5.41 -12.55
C LEU A 186 -12.15 -6.41 -13.70
N GLU A 187 -12.92 -7.51 -13.71
CA GLU A 187 -12.89 -8.52 -14.78
C GLU A 187 -13.24 -7.93 -16.16
N THR A 188 -14.26 -7.08 -16.21
CA THR A 188 -14.67 -6.39 -17.43
C THR A 188 -13.65 -5.32 -17.83
N ALA A 189 -13.14 -4.56 -16.85
CA ALA A 189 -12.16 -3.50 -17.07
C ALA A 189 -10.86 -4.01 -17.71
N VAL A 190 -10.34 -5.14 -17.19
CA VAL A 190 -9.10 -5.77 -17.67
C VAL A 190 -9.31 -6.70 -18.88
N SER A 191 -10.54 -7.03 -19.29
CA SER A 191 -10.78 -7.98 -20.41
C SER A 191 -10.11 -7.46 -21.69
N GLY A 192 -10.50 -6.25 -22.12
CA GLY A 192 -9.93 -5.49 -23.23
C GLY A 192 -8.75 -4.60 -22.82
N MET A 193 -7.76 -5.18 -22.13
CA MET A 193 -6.47 -4.57 -21.84
C MET A 193 -5.32 -5.50 -22.25
N ASP A 194 -4.21 -4.91 -22.65
CA ASP A 194 -2.96 -5.63 -22.88
C ASP A 194 -2.46 -6.29 -21.59
N LYS A 195 -1.88 -7.49 -21.73
CA LYS A 195 -1.46 -8.34 -20.62
C LYS A 195 -0.07 -8.88 -20.87
N GLU A 196 0.84 -8.57 -19.96
CA GLU A 196 2.22 -9.03 -20.01
C GLU A 196 2.37 -10.39 -19.33
N ASP A 197 3.38 -11.15 -19.72
CA ASP A 197 3.78 -12.37 -19.03
C ASP A 197 4.54 -12.01 -17.75
N TYR A 198 4.07 -12.51 -16.60
CA TYR A 198 4.64 -12.25 -15.28
C TYR A 198 4.94 -13.58 -14.57
N THR A 199 6.21 -13.83 -14.28
CA THR A 199 6.64 -15.04 -13.55
C THR A 199 6.36 -14.87 -12.06
N TYR A 200 5.35 -15.57 -11.54
CA TYR A 200 5.01 -15.58 -10.12
C TYR A 200 5.34 -16.93 -9.47
N TYR A 201 6.42 -16.94 -8.68
CA TYR A 201 7.10 -18.16 -8.22
C TYR A 201 7.52 -19.03 -9.40
N GLU A 202 6.82 -20.14 -9.65
CA GLU A 202 7.09 -21.12 -10.72
C GLU A 202 6.03 -21.07 -11.83
N SER A 203 5.01 -20.21 -11.71
CA SER A 203 3.96 -20.02 -12.72
C SER A 203 4.28 -18.85 -13.63
N LEU A 204 4.05 -19.02 -14.93
CA LEU A 204 3.99 -17.91 -15.88
C LEU A 204 2.52 -17.49 -16.02
N ASP A 205 2.17 -16.40 -15.34
CA ASP A 205 0.81 -15.86 -15.29
C ASP A 205 0.71 -14.59 -16.17
N LYS A 206 -0.50 -14.10 -16.42
CA LYS A 206 -0.77 -12.82 -17.11
C LYS A 206 -1.07 -11.72 -16.10
N ALA A 207 -0.54 -10.53 -16.35
CA ALA A 207 -0.78 -9.34 -15.52
C ALA A 207 -0.97 -8.06 -16.35
N VAL A 208 -1.72 -7.11 -15.80
CA VAL A 208 -1.95 -5.76 -16.33
C VAL A 208 -1.17 -4.76 -15.48
N LYS A 209 -0.44 -3.83 -16.10
CA LYS A 209 0.25 -2.73 -15.40
C LYS A 209 -0.74 -1.76 -14.79
N ILE A 210 -0.50 -1.32 -13.55
CA ILE A 210 -1.35 -0.33 -12.88
C ILE A 210 -1.37 1.00 -13.65
N MET A 211 -0.22 1.47 -14.16
CA MET A 211 -0.16 2.71 -14.95
C MET A 211 -1.07 2.69 -16.17
N ASP A 212 -1.11 1.58 -16.91
CA ASP A 212 -1.99 1.44 -18.09
C ASP A 212 -3.46 1.35 -17.68
N PHE A 213 -3.74 0.73 -16.53
CA PHE A 213 -5.07 0.63 -15.95
C PHE A 213 -5.62 1.99 -15.51
N LEU A 214 -4.85 2.75 -14.72
CA LEU A 214 -5.23 4.10 -14.28
C LEU A 214 -5.26 5.09 -15.45
N SER A 215 -4.49 4.88 -16.53
CA SER A 215 -4.61 5.67 -17.76
C SER A 215 -5.91 5.41 -18.52
N LYS A 216 -6.45 4.19 -18.44
CA LYS A 216 -7.74 3.81 -19.06
C LYS A 216 -8.95 4.19 -18.18
N PHE A 217 -8.77 4.21 -16.86
CA PHE A 217 -9.76 4.58 -15.86
C PHE A 217 -9.22 5.72 -14.98
N PRO A 218 -9.07 6.94 -15.54
CA PRO A 218 -8.50 8.08 -14.81
C PRO A 218 -9.41 8.48 -13.65
N VAL A 219 -8.77 8.89 -12.56
CA VAL A 219 -9.41 9.40 -11.34
C VAL A 219 -8.82 10.77 -11.05
N GLU A 220 -9.68 11.79 -10.91
CA GLU A 220 -9.25 13.12 -10.46
C GLU A 220 -9.19 13.11 -8.92
N THR A 221 -7.98 13.02 -8.37
CA THR A 221 -7.77 12.97 -6.92
C THR A 221 -6.39 13.46 -6.52
N ASP A 222 -6.30 14.07 -5.34
CA ASP A 222 -5.07 14.44 -4.64
C ASP A 222 -4.60 13.36 -3.65
N LYS A 223 -5.37 12.27 -3.49
CA LYS A 223 -5.02 11.13 -2.65
C LYS A 223 -3.67 10.53 -3.02
N THR A 224 -2.80 10.39 -2.01
CA THR A 224 -1.49 9.73 -2.11
C THR A 224 -1.51 8.26 -1.72
N SER A 225 -2.67 7.68 -1.41
CA SER A 225 -2.80 6.25 -1.08
C SER A 225 -3.93 5.57 -1.86
N VAL A 226 -3.83 4.24 -1.95
CA VAL A 226 -4.84 3.33 -2.51
C VAL A 226 -5.25 2.36 -1.42
N PHE A 227 -6.54 2.26 -1.15
CA PHE A 227 -7.08 1.26 -0.24
C PHE A 227 -7.31 -0.05 -0.99
N LEU A 228 -6.93 -1.19 -0.43
CA LEU A 228 -7.16 -2.53 -0.97
C LEU A 228 -7.84 -3.40 0.08
N LYS A 229 -8.85 -4.17 -0.33
CA LYS A 229 -9.48 -5.22 0.47
C LYS A 229 -9.46 -6.55 -0.26
N ALA A 230 -9.01 -7.59 0.43
CA ALA A 230 -9.02 -8.97 -0.05
C ALA A 230 -10.24 -9.75 0.45
N ALA A 231 -10.57 -10.84 -0.25
CA ALA A 231 -11.70 -11.70 0.04
C ALA A 231 -11.61 -12.44 1.39
N ASP A 232 -10.43 -12.49 2.02
CA ASP A 232 -10.20 -13.03 3.37
C ASP A 232 -10.36 -11.98 4.49
N GLY A 233 -10.80 -10.77 4.14
CA GLY A 233 -10.95 -9.64 5.06
C GLY A 233 -9.65 -8.90 5.36
N LEU A 234 -8.53 -9.19 4.68
CA LEU A 234 -7.34 -8.33 4.77
C LEU A 234 -7.62 -6.98 4.13
N GLU A 235 -7.46 -5.91 4.91
CA GLU A 235 -7.45 -4.52 4.45
C GLU A 235 -6.02 -3.97 4.51
N LYS A 236 -5.65 -3.16 3.51
CA LYS A 236 -4.33 -2.53 3.41
C LYS A 236 -4.46 -1.21 2.65
N GLU A 237 -3.80 -0.15 3.12
CA GLU A 237 -3.51 0.99 2.26
C GLU A 237 -2.08 0.91 1.72
N GLU A 238 -1.92 1.11 0.42
CA GLU A 238 -0.63 1.23 -0.26
C GLU A 238 -0.35 2.69 -0.64
N ASP A 239 0.92 3.09 -0.67
CA ASP A 239 1.35 4.35 -1.28
C ASP A 239 1.04 4.34 -2.79
N ILE A 240 0.60 5.48 -3.34
CA ILE A 240 0.16 5.55 -4.74
C ILE A 240 1.29 5.30 -5.75
N ASP A 241 2.53 5.68 -5.44
CA ASP A 241 3.65 5.50 -6.37
C ASP A 241 4.17 4.06 -6.32
N VAL A 242 4.14 3.42 -5.14
CA VAL A 242 4.32 1.96 -4.99
C VAL A 242 3.22 1.17 -5.69
N PHE A 243 1.97 1.65 -5.64
CA PHE A 243 0.86 1.03 -6.36
C PHE A 243 1.04 1.16 -7.87
N LYS A 244 1.41 2.35 -8.37
CA LYS A 244 1.68 2.61 -9.80
C LYS A 244 2.81 1.77 -10.39
N SER A 245 3.86 1.46 -9.62
CA SER A 245 4.94 0.58 -10.11
C SER A 245 4.52 -0.89 -10.25
N GLY A 246 3.36 -1.25 -9.67
CA GLY A 246 2.84 -2.60 -9.64
C GLY A 246 1.93 -3.03 -10.80
N TYR A 247 1.38 -4.22 -10.63
CA TYR A 247 0.57 -4.94 -11.60
C TYR A 247 -0.61 -5.62 -10.90
N ILE A 248 -1.73 -5.76 -11.62
CA ILE A 248 -2.82 -6.68 -11.27
C ILE A 248 -2.64 -7.95 -12.08
N LYS A 249 -2.30 -9.05 -11.40
CA LYS A 249 -2.22 -10.38 -12.00
C LYS A 249 -3.63 -10.95 -12.18
N THR A 250 -3.97 -11.37 -13.40
CA THR A 250 -5.33 -11.76 -13.80
C THR A 250 -5.50 -13.25 -14.07
N THR A 251 -4.42 -14.05 -14.16
CA THR A 251 -4.49 -15.51 -14.29
C THR A 251 -3.65 -16.25 -13.25
N GLY A 252 -3.89 -17.55 -13.11
CA GLY A 252 -3.20 -18.40 -12.14
C GLY A 252 -3.88 -18.41 -10.76
N LYS A 253 -3.12 -18.76 -9.72
CA LYS A 253 -3.62 -18.79 -8.33
C LYS A 253 -3.73 -17.40 -7.72
N ASP A 254 -4.60 -17.29 -6.72
CA ASP A 254 -4.76 -16.11 -5.84
C ASP A 254 -5.26 -14.83 -6.56
N VAL A 255 -5.84 -14.92 -7.75
CA VAL A 255 -6.25 -13.76 -8.57
C VAL A 255 -7.64 -13.20 -8.23
N PRO A 256 -7.87 -11.88 -8.35
CA PRO A 256 -6.90 -10.84 -8.73
C PRO A 256 -5.86 -10.63 -7.63
N LEU A 257 -4.61 -10.41 -8.02
CA LEU A 257 -3.48 -10.26 -7.10
C LEU A 257 -2.70 -9.00 -7.45
N PHE A 258 -2.54 -8.10 -6.48
CA PHE A 258 -1.64 -6.95 -6.59
C PHE A 258 -0.23 -7.38 -6.20
N LEU A 259 0.72 -7.09 -7.08
CA LEU A 259 2.15 -7.29 -6.89
C LEU A 259 2.90 -6.05 -7.37
N SER A 260 4.11 -5.83 -6.87
CA SER A 260 5.02 -4.81 -7.38
C SER A 260 6.45 -5.35 -7.33
N PRO A 261 7.33 -4.99 -8.29
CA PRO A 261 8.75 -5.33 -8.21
C PRO A 261 9.44 -4.71 -6.98
N ASP A 262 8.89 -3.62 -6.45
CA ASP A 262 9.42 -2.92 -5.27
C ASP A 262 8.93 -3.55 -3.95
N LEU A 263 8.01 -4.51 -4.01
CA LEU A 263 7.44 -5.20 -2.86
C LEU A 263 8.00 -6.63 -2.72
N PRO A 264 8.48 -7.03 -1.52
CA PRO A 264 8.67 -8.42 -1.18
C PRO A 264 7.40 -9.26 -1.40
N LYS A 265 7.54 -10.50 -1.88
CA LYS A 265 6.41 -11.39 -2.20
C LYS A 265 5.40 -11.61 -1.08
N GLY A 266 5.81 -11.41 0.19
CA GLY A 266 4.93 -11.48 1.35
C GLY A 266 3.98 -10.28 1.52
N MET A 267 4.26 -9.16 0.86
CA MET A 267 3.44 -7.93 0.89
C MET A 267 2.39 -7.86 -0.22
N HIS A 268 2.37 -8.82 -1.14
CA HIS A 268 1.42 -8.88 -2.24
C HIS A 268 0.00 -9.17 -1.74
N VAL A 269 -0.97 -8.38 -2.20
CA VAL A 269 -2.38 -8.55 -1.79
C VAL A 269 -3.05 -9.55 -2.72
N LYS A 270 -3.45 -10.68 -2.14
CA LYS A 270 -4.05 -11.84 -2.82
C LYS A 270 -5.57 -11.75 -2.82
N ASN A 271 -6.23 -12.35 -3.82
CA ASN A 271 -7.69 -12.48 -3.89
C ASN A 271 -8.41 -11.15 -3.63
N ILE A 272 -7.97 -10.07 -4.29
CA ILE A 272 -8.52 -8.73 -4.12
C ILE A 272 -10.02 -8.76 -4.40
N LEU A 273 -10.82 -8.39 -3.39
CA LEU A 273 -12.25 -8.17 -3.49
C LEU A 273 -12.52 -6.81 -4.13
N PHE A 274 -11.83 -5.76 -3.67
CA PHE A 274 -11.78 -4.47 -4.36
C PHE A 274 -10.53 -3.66 -3.97
N PHE A 275 -10.26 -2.61 -4.74
CA PHE A 275 -9.41 -1.50 -4.31
C PHE A 275 -10.07 -0.17 -4.65
N THR A 276 -9.78 0.89 -3.88
CA THR A 276 -10.35 2.23 -4.04
C THR A 276 -9.23 3.25 -4.20
N TYR A 277 -9.36 4.10 -5.21
CA TYR A 277 -8.50 5.25 -5.44
C TYR A 277 -9.37 6.47 -5.78
N GLY A 278 -9.14 7.59 -5.10
CA GLY A 278 -10.05 8.74 -5.14
C GLY A 278 -11.49 8.38 -4.75
N ASP A 279 -12.44 8.64 -5.63
CA ASP A 279 -13.87 8.33 -5.48
C ASP A 279 -14.29 7.01 -6.16
N SER A 280 -13.34 6.29 -6.75
CA SER A 280 -13.58 5.16 -7.65
C SER A 280 -13.11 3.85 -7.03
N THR A 281 -14.03 2.89 -6.90
CA THR A 281 -13.76 1.54 -6.41
C THR A 281 -13.75 0.53 -7.55
N TYR A 282 -12.73 -0.31 -7.60
CA TYR A 282 -12.53 -1.34 -8.61
C TYR A 282 -12.77 -2.72 -8.00
N PHE A 283 -13.91 -3.33 -8.29
CA PHE A 283 -14.45 -4.52 -7.61
C PHE A 283 -14.31 -5.79 -8.45
N SER A 284 -13.83 -6.89 -7.85
CA SER A 284 -13.76 -8.21 -8.46
C SER A 284 -15.07 -8.97 -8.28
N ILE A 285 -15.82 -9.17 -9.36
CA ILE A 285 -17.03 -9.98 -9.37
C ILE A 285 -16.69 -11.45 -9.03
N ASN A 286 -15.54 -11.96 -9.49
CA ASN A 286 -15.13 -13.35 -9.20
C ASN A 286 -14.84 -13.59 -7.72
N GLN A 287 -14.31 -12.60 -6.99
CA GLN A 287 -14.13 -12.72 -5.54
C GLN A 287 -15.45 -12.45 -4.81
N GLY A 288 -16.23 -11.46 -5.25
CA GLY A 288 -17.58 -11.20 -4.73
C GLY A 288 -18.49 -12.44 -4.77
N LEU A 289 -18.47 -13.23 -5.85
CA LEU A 289 -19.24 -14.48 -5.98
C LEU A 289 -18.82 -15.60 -5.00
N LYS A 290 -17.66 -15.47 -4.33
CA LYS A 290 -17.18 -16.37 -3.28
C LYS A 290 -17.43 -15.83 -1.88
N THR A 291 -17.43 -14.50 -1.72
CA THR A 291 -17.56 -13.81 -0.43
C THR A 291 -19.02 -13.54 -0.04
N PHE A 292 -19.88 -13.18 -0.99
CA PHE A 292 -21.27 -12.79 -0.71
C PHE A 292 -22.27 -13.94 -0.81
N GLU A 293 -23.37 -13.80 -0.06
CA GLU A 293 -24.56 -14.65 -0.25
C GLU A 293 -25.17 -14.38 -1.62
N LYS A 294 -25.20 -15.41 -2.47
CA LYS A 294 -25.78 -15.33 -3.81
C LYS A 294 -27.30 -15.42 -3.75
N LYS A 295 -27.98 -14.74 -4.68
CA LYS A 295 -29.43 -14.85 -4.91
C LYS A 295 -29.75 -15.35 -6.30
N VAL A 296 -30.87 -16.06 -6.42
CA VAL A 296 -31.45 -16.47 -7.71
C VAL A 296 -32.60 -15.53 -8.06
N VAL A 297 -32.49 -14.83 -9.19
CA VAL A 297 -33.53 -13.92 -9.72
C VAL A 297 -33.75 -14.24 -11.20
N GLU A 298 -34.99 -14.51 -11.60
CA GLU A 298 -35.38 -14.87 -12.98
C GLU A 298 -34.49 -15.97 -13.63
N ASN A 299 -34.12 -16.99 -12.85
CA ASN A 299 -33.22 -18.10 -13.19
C ASN A 299 -31.72 -17.75 -13.32
N ASN A 300 -31.29 -16.57 -12.88
CA ASN A 300 -29.88 -16.16 -12.85
C ASN A 300 -29.40 -16.15 -11.39
N GLU A 301 -28.26 -16.81 -11.08
CA GLU A 301 -27.66 -16.79 -9.75
C GLU A 301 -26.51 -15.77 -9.70
N GLY A 302 -26.54 -14.83 -8.75
CA GLY A 302 -25.56 -13.75 -8.68
C GLY A 302 -25.50 -12.98 -7.36
N ILE A 303 -24.74 -11.90 -7.34
CA ILE A 303 -24.58 -10.98 -6.20
C ILE A 303 -25.61 -9.85 -6.29
N PRO A 304 -26.38 -9.55 -5.22
CA PRO A 304 -27.25 -8.37 -5.19
C PRO A 304 -26.42 -7.07 -5.13
N LEU A 305 -26.79 -6.07 -5.94
CA LEU A 305 -26.06 -4.78 -5.99
C LEU A 305 -25.97 -4.10 -4.62
N LYS A 306 -27.04 -4.15 -3.83
CA LYS A 306 -27.08 -3.58 -2.47
C LYS A 306 -25.95 -4.07 -1.55
N ASP A 307 -25.49 -5.30 -1.76
CA ASP A 307 -24.47 -5.91 -0.90
C ASP A 307 -23.06 -5.48 -1.34
N ILE A 308 -22.85 -5.33 -2.66
CA ILE A 308 -21.65 -4.67 -3.23
C ILE A 308 -21.58 -3.20 -2.79
N PHE A 309 -22.67 -2.45 -2.94
CA PHE A 309 -22.72 -1.01 -2.63
C PHE A 309 -22.44 -0.74 -1.16
N LYS A 310 -23.00 -1.58 -0.26
CA LYS A 310 -22.73 -1.51 1.17
C LYS A 310 -21.26 -1.80 1.47
N GLU A 311 -20.67 -2.83 0.85
CA GLU A 311 -19.28 -3.20 1.09
C GLU A 311 -18.30 -2.10 0.62
N VAL A 312 -18.52 -1.54 -0.57
CA VAL A 312 -17.65 -0.51 -1.15
C VAL A 312 -17.98 0.90 -0.67
N GLY A 313 -18.99 1.08 0.18
CA GLY A 313 -19.42 2.40 0.65
C GLY A 313 -19.92 3.33 -0.47
N LEU A 314 -20.51 2.79 -1.54
CA LEU A 314 -21.02 3.59 -2.67
C LEU A 314 -22.10 4.54 -2.18
N VAL A 315 -22.00 5.82 -2.54
CA VAL A 315 -22.94 6.83 -2.05
C VAL A 315 -24.32 6.74 -2.70
N ASN A 316 -25.31 7.27 -1.97
CA ASN A 316 -26.66 7.42 -2.48
C ASN A 316 -26.68 8.55 -3.53
N GLY A 317 -27.10 8.21 -4.76
CA GLY A 317 -27.47 9.16 -5.81
C GLY A 317 -28.98 9.16 -6.03
N ASP A 318 -29.49 10.21 -6.67
CA ASP A 318 -30.89 10.26 -7.14
C ASP A 318 -31.10 9.25 -8.29
N LYS A 319 -30.02 9.01 -9.05
CA LYS A 319 -29.94 8.00 -10.11
C LYS A 319 -28.58 7.31 -10.09
N TYR A 320 -28.49 6.23 -10.87
CA TYR A 320 -27.26 5.50 -11.13
C TYR A 320 -27.09 5.29 -12.64
N LEU A 321 -25.96 5.72 -13.19
CA LEU A 321 -25.57 5.45 -14.57
C LEU A 321 -24.83 4.11 -14.61
N CYS A 322 -25.40 3.12 -15.28
CA CYS A 322 -24.79 1.80 -15.47
C CYS A 322 -24.26 1.68 -16.91
N THR A 323 -22.97 1.40 -17.06
CA THR A 323 -22.25 1.41 -18.35
C THR A 323 -21.67 0.04 -18.69
N ALA A 324 -21.77 -0.36 -19.95
CA ALA A 324 -21.23 -1.61 -20.50
C ALA A 324 -19.84 -1.44 -21.15
N GLU A 325 -19.16 -2.56 -21.39
CA GLU A 325 -17.89 -2.64 -22.13
C GLU A 325 -17.98 -2.17 -23.60
N ASP A 326 -19.18 -2.22 -24.20
CA ASP A 326 -19.46 -1.76 -25.56
C ASP A 326 -19.96 -0.31 -25.63
N GLY A 327 -19.98 0.40 -24.49
CA GLY A 327 -20.50 1.77 -24.37
C GLY A 327 -22.02 1.87 -24.27
N TYR A 328 -22.75 0.76 -24.11
CA TYR A 328 -24.17 0.81 -23.78
C TYR A 328 -24.41 1.35 -22.37
N GLU A 329 -25.32 2.31 -22.24
CA GLU A 329 -25.63 3.01 -20.98
C GLU A 329 -27.12 2.95 -20.64
N VAL A 330 -27.41 2.83 -19.34
CA VAL A 330 -28.77 2.89 -18.77
C VAL A 330 -28.74 3.68 -17.47
N GLU A 331 -29.63 4.66 -17.33
CA GLU A 331 -29.95 5.27 -16.04
C GLU A 331 -30.97 4.42 -15.27
N ILE A 332 -30.71 4.20 -13.98
CA ILE A 332 -31.56 3.48 -13.04
C ILE A 332 -31.90 4.39 -11.87
N SER A 333 -33.15 4.35 -11.38
CA SER A 333 -33.59 5.17 -10.24
C SER A 333 -33.01 4.65 -8.91
N ALA A 334 -32.91 5.52 -7.89
CA ALA A 334 -32.57 5.11 -6.53
C ALA A 334 -33.51 4.02 -5.96
N ASP A 335 -34.80 4.03 -6.32
CA ASP A 335 -35.77 3.02 -5.89
C ASP A 335 -35.53 1.65 -6.55
N ASP A 336 -35.10 1.66 -7.83
CA ASP A 336 -34.91 0.45 -8.64
C ASP A 336 -33.51 -0.18 -8.50
N ILE A 337 -32.48 0.59 -8.18
CA ILE A 337 -31.08 0.09 -8.12
C ILE A 337 -30.92 -1.09 -7.14
N SER A 338 -31.72 -1.09 -6.06
CA SER A 338 -31.77 -2.13 -5.03
C SER A 338 -32.21 -3.51 -5.56
N LYS A 339 -32.89 -3.55 -6.72
CA LYS A 339 -33.36 -4.75 -7.43
C LYS A 339 -32.27 -5.36 -8.33
N GLY A 340 -31.09 -4.74 -8.37
CA GLY A 340 -29.99 -5.14 -9.24
C GLY A 340 -29.32 -6.45 -8.82
N LEU A 341 -29.01 -7.30 -9.79
CA LEU A 341 -28.23 -8.53 -9.63
C LEU A 341 -27.10 -8.59 -10.66
N ILE A 342 -25.86 -8.72 -10.20
CA ILE A 342 -24.69 -9.00 -11.05
C ILE A 342 -24.42 -10.50 -11.06
N TYR A 343 -24.27 -11.08 -12.25
CA TYR A 343 -24.18 -12.52 -12.39
C TYR A 343 -23.37 -12.97 -13.63
N PRO A 344 -22.79 -14.18 -13.63
CA PRO A 344 -21.99 -14.70 -14.74
C PRO A 344 -22.87 -15.11 -15.94
N ARG A 345 -22.35 -14.94 -17.16
CA ARG A 345 -23.04 -15.26 -18.42
C ARG A 345 -22.57 -16.60 -19.00
N ASP A 346 -23.48 -17.30 -19.68
CA ASP A 346 -23.18 -18.55 -20.42
C ASP A 346 -22.08 -18.42 -21.50
N LYS A 347 -21.82 -17.20 -21.98
CA LYS A 347 -20.86 -16.88 -23.05
C LYS A 347 -19.67 -16.06 -22.54
N ASP A 348 -19.25 -16.34 -21.31
CA ASP A 348 -18.21 -15.61 -20.58
C ASP A 348 -18.60 -14.15 -20.23
N GLY A 349 -17.88 -13.59 -19.25
CA GLY A 349 -18.14 -12.28 -18.66
C GLY A 349 -19.41 -12.22 -17.81
N PHE A 350 -19.78 -10.99 -17.43
CA PHE A 350 -20.85 -10.73 -16.46
C PHE A 350 -21.99 -9.91 -17.06
N ALA A 351 -23.17 -9.97 -16.44
CA ALA A 351 -24.32 -9.15 -16.75
C ALA A 351 -24.88 -8.52 -15.48
N LEU A 352 -25.54 -7.37 -15.65
CA LEU A 352 -26.39 -6.74 -14.67
C LEU A 352 -27.84 -6.82 -15.16
N MET A 353 -28.75 -7.22 -14.28
CA MET A 353 -30.19 -7.17 -14.49
C MET A 353 -30.90 -6.57 -13.28
N PHE A 354 -32.14 -6.14 -13.46
CA PHE A 354 -32.98 -5.62 -12.39
C PHE A 354 -34.31 -6.38 -12.36
N GLU A 355 -34.68 -6.90 -11.19
CA GLU A 355 -35.89 -7.72 -11.03
C GLU A 355 -37.16 -7.00 -11.50
N GLY A 356 -37.91 -7.64 -12.41
CA GLY A 356 -39.16 -7.11 -12.93
C GLY A 356 -39.04 -5.88 -13.85
N MET A 357 -37.82 -5.44 -14.20
CA MET A 357 -37.63 -4.33 -15.15
C MET A 357 -37.60 -4.82 -16.61
N PRO A 358 -37.88 -3.95 -17.60
CA PRO A 358 -37.91 -4.33 -19.01
C PRO A 358 -36.52 -4.70 -19.55
N LYS A 359 -36.46 -5.57 -20.57
CA LYS A 359 -35.20 -6.17 -21.08
C LYS A 359 -34.14 -5.18 -21.57
N ASN A 360 -34.47 -3.92 -21.83
CA ASN A 360 -33.49 -2.88 -22.17
C ASN A 360 -32.74 -2.34 -20.94
N THR A 361 -33.18 -2.55 -19.70
CA THR A 361 -32.38 -2.20 -18.52
C THR A 361 -31.31 -3.26 -18.20
N LYS A 362 -31.29 -4.37 -18.93
CA LYS A 362 -30.32 -5.45 -18.77
C LYS A 362 -29.04 -5.16 -19.53
N ILE A 363 -27.93 -5.14 -18.81
CA ILE A 363 -26.62 -4.79 -19.32
C ILE A 363 -25.76 -6.06 -19.43
N LYS A 364 -25.09 -6.24 -20.57
CA LYS A 364 -24.15 -7.33 -20.81
C LYS A 364 -22.74 -6.75 -20.85
N GLY A 365 -21.79 -7.41 -20.20
CA GLY A 365 -20.44 -6.84 -20.06
C GLY A 365 -20.47 -5.61 -19.18
N ILE A 366 -21.12 -5.68 -18.01
CA ILE A 366 -21.23 -4.56 -17.08
C ILE A 366 -19.82 -4.08 -16.69
N LEU A 367 -19.50 -2.83 -17.01
CA LEU A 367 -18.19 -2.23 -16.80
C LEU A 367 -18.18 -1.34 -15.56
N SER A 368 -19.19 -0.50 -15.38
CA SER A 368 -19.27 0.40 -14.22
C SER A 368 -20.69 0.76 -13.82
N ILE A 369 -20.82 1.25 -12.58
CA ILE A 369 -22.01 1.93 -12.05
C ILE A 369 -21.54 3.19 -11.33
N GLU A 370 -22.15 4.33 -11.64
CA GLU A 370 -21.81 5.65 -11.10
C GLU A 370 -23.05 6.32 -10.49
N ALA A 371 -22.93 6.85 -9.28
CA ALA A 371 -23.98 7.55 -8.56
C ALA A 371 -24.10 8.99 -9.07
N VAL A 372 -25.28 9.35 -9.58
CA VAL A 372 -25.58 10.67 -10.15
C VAL A 372 -26.52 11.42 -9.20
N LYS A 373 -26.19 12.69 -8.92
CA LYS A 373 -26.99 13.62 -8.13
C LYS A 373 -27.87 14.50 -9.02
#